data_AF-A0AA36BDG0-F1
#
_entry.id   AF-A0AA36BDG0-F1
#
_cell.length_a   1.000
_cell.length_b   1.000
_cell.length_c   1.000
_cell.angle_alpha   90.00
_cell.angle_beta   90.00
_cell.angle_gamma   90.00
#
_symmetry.space_group_name_H-M   'P 1'
#
loop_
_entity.id
_entity.type
_entity.pdbx_description
1 polymer ?
#
loop_
_entity_poly.entity_id
_entity_poly.type
_entity_poly.pdbx_seq_one_letter_code
_entity_poly.pdbx_strand_id
1 'polypeptide(L)'
;MSITLFLLVIMLNTSVCIDITYHVKEGQNPDTLVGNIASDAHLYNSFHAEELNRITFSRLHESLSGNAPMFKVGKNGMMYTSQTLDAESLCKYNTECFKIVEVAVRHKESFVKVIEVKVIIDDVNDHQPEFPVKTVDMQFSERDGKGTKITLPSATDKDVGFLNSQITYHLENNVNDPFILLVKKKIDGTSKLDIILQRKLDREINSTYTLQVIAKDDGTPSHQGILTIHVSVTDENDNQPVFSKNVYNVSINNRQDIYTPIVTVYATDLDSGENGKVSYYFSSKTSDFAKTLFYLNETSGKIFLARNFPFTKRKTYKLFIEAIDKGSIPLSSTAMVLVNIINRQNNAPSLDVKFVSEPIGNITTISEGVKTNSFIAYVKVSDNDVNQNGEVVCDLNHDKLQLQKLGRKKYKVVLKTL
;
A
#
# COMPACT_ATOMS: atom_id res chain seq x y z
N MET A 1 18.18 -58.32 -69.76
CA MET A 1 17.12 -57.30 -69.89
C MET A 1 16.04 -57.62 -68.88
N SER A 2 16.08 -56.96 -67.72
CA SER A 2 15.11 -57.12 -66.64
C SER A 2 14.49 -55.74 -66.42
N ILE A 3 13.17 -55.62 -66.59
CA ILE A 3 12.42 -54.37 -66.45
C ILE A 3 11.81 -54.40 -65.05
N THR A 4 12.42 -53.68 -64.12
CA THR A 4 11.87 -53.36 -62.80
C THR A 4 10.83 -52.26 -62.95
N LEU A 5 9.57 -52.61 -62.69
CA LEU A 5 8.43 -51.70 -62.64
C LEU A 5 8.53 -50.89 -61.34
N PHE A 6 9.09 -49.68 -61.43
CA PHE A 6 9.10 -48.72 -60.32
C PHE A 6 7.68 -48.14 -60.20
N LEU A 7 6.92 -48.62 -59.22
CA LEU A 7 5.63 -48.05 -58.84
C LEU A 7 5.91 -46.66 -58.24
N LEU A 8 5.73 -45.65 -59.09
CA LEU A 8 5.64 -44.25 -58.71
C LEU A 8 4.40 -44.12 -57.80
N VAL A 9 4.61 -44.15 -56.49
CA VAL A 9 3.61 -43.67 -55.51
C VAL A 9 3.56 -42.16 -55.70
N ILE A 10 2.78 -41.76 -56.70
CA ILE A 10 2.28 -40.40 -56.83
C ILE A 10 1.55 -40.12 -55.52
N MET A 11 1.94 -39.04 -54.88
CA MET A 11 1.21 -38.36 -53.82
C MET A 11 -0.22 -38.09 -54.32
N LEU A 12 -1.09 -39.09 -54.19
CA LEU A 12 -2.51 -38.86 -54.05
C LEU A 12 -2.62 -38.10 -52.74
N ASN A 13 -2.69 -36.77 -52.84
CA ASN A 13 -3.58 -36.04 -51.96
C ASN A 13 -4.95 -36.69 -52.18
N THR A 14 -5.23 -37.73 -51.40
CA THR A 14 -6.57 -38.29 -51.26
C THR A 14 -7.39 -37.13 -50.75
N SER A 15 -8.06 -36.44 -51.66
CA SER A 15 -9.28 -35.74 -51.30
C SER A 15 -10.19 -36.85 -50.81
N VAL A 16 -10.19 -37.04 -49.49
CA VAL A 16 -11.16 -37.89 -48.80
C VAL A 16 -12.51 -37.35 -49.24
N CYS A 17 -13.23 -38.14 -50.04
CA CYS A 17 -14.49 -37.73 -50.61
C CYS A 17 -15.53 -37.85 -49.50
N ILE A 18 -15.59 -36.84 -48.64
CA ILE A 18 -16.60 -36.74 -47.60
C ILE A 18 -17.96 -36.65 -48.31
N ASP A 19 -18.76 -37.70 -48.18
CA ASP A 19 -20.05 -37.79 -48.85
C ASP A 19 -21.13 -37.00 -48.10
N ILE A 20 -21.08 -37.01 -46.76
CA ILE A 20 -22.09 -36.38 -45.90
C ILE A 20 -21.41 -35.78 -44.67
N THR A 21 -21.84 -34.58 -44.28
CA THR A 21 -21.45 -33.95 -43.02
C THR A 21 -22.66 -33.76 -42.12
N TYR A 22 -22.58 -34.25 -40.88
CA TYR A 22 -23.56 -34.00 -39.84
C TYR A 22 -22.94 -33.24 -38.68
N HIS A 23 -23.79 -32.60 -37.91
CA HIS A 23 -23.45 -31.90 -36.68
C HIS A 23 -24.17 -32.54 -35.51
N VAL A 24 -23.48 -32.69 -34.39
CA VAL A 24 -24.07 -33.12 -33.14
C VAL A 24 -23.47 -32.30 -32.02
N LYS A 25 -24.30 -31.72 -31.16
CA LYS A 25 -23.82 -31.05 -29.96
C LYS A 25 -23.31 -32.08 -28.97
N GLU A 26 -22.26 -31.74 -28.24
CA GLU A 26 -21.82 -32.53 -27.11
C GLU A 26 -22.81 -32.49 -25.93
N GLY A 27 -22.52 -33.27 -24.88
CA GLY A 27 -23.32 -33.31 -23.66
C GLY A 27 -24.73 -33.92 -23.82
N GLN A 28 -25.12 -34.28 -25.04
CA GLN A 28 -26.41 -34.91 -25.33
C GLN A 28 -26.46 -36.34 -24.77
N ASN A 29 -27.66 -36.78 -24.41
CA ASN A 29 -27.88 -38.16 -23.96
C ASN A 29 -27.51 -39.17 -25.06
N PRO A 30 -27.11 -40.40 -24.69
CA PRO A 30 -26.99 -41.49 -25.65
C PRO A 30 -28.29 -41.68 -26.45
N ASP A 31 -28.18 -42.23 -27.66
CA ASP A 31 -29.29 -42.47 -28.58
C ASP A 31 -29.90 -41.18 -29.17
N THR A 32 -29.16 -40.08 -29.13
CA THR A 32 -29.53 -38.84 -29.82
C THR A 32 -29.36 -39.02 -31.33
N LEU A 33 -30.37 -38.61 -32.11
CA LEU A 33 -30.33 -38.67 -33.56
C LEU A 33 -29.28 -37.70 -34.11
N VAL A 34 -28.38 -38.21 -34.94
CA VAL A 34 -27.32 -37.43 -35.61
C VAL A 34 -27.72 -37.05 -37.04
N GLY A 35 -28.36 -37.98 -37.77
CA GLY A 35 -28.74 -37.72 -39.17
C GLY A 35 -29.35 -38.93 -39.88
N ASN A 36 -29.82 -38.72 -41.11
CA ASN A 36 -30.47 -39.73 -41.94
C ASN A 36 -29.66 -39.99 -43.22
N ILE A 37 -28.71 -40.92 -43.12
CA ILE A 37 -27.79 -41.26 -44.23
C ILE A 37 -28.58 -41.77 -45.45
N ALA A 38 -29.67 -42.50 -45.24
CA ALA A 38 -30.45 -43.04 -46.35
C ALA A 38 -31.07 -41.95 -47.23
N SER A 39 -31.53 -40.86 -46.61
CA SER A 39 -32.04 -39.67 -47.29
C SER A 39 -30.93 -38.90 -48.00
N ASP A 40 -29.82 -38.69 -47.28
CA ASP A 40 -28.83 -37.67 -47.65
C ASP A 40 -27.71 -38.22 -48.54
N ALA A 41 -27.59 -39.55 -48.67
CA ALA A 41 -26.61 -40.21 -49.54
C ALA A 41 -26.94 -40.16 -51.04
N HIS A 42 -28.08 -39.56 -51.41
CA HIS A 42 -28.54 -39.39 -52.80
C HIS A 42 -28.49 -40.68 -53.65
N LEU A 43 -28.83 -41.83 -53.06
CA LEU A 43 -28.76 -43.15 -53.70
C LEU A 43 -29.78 -43.36 -54.84
N TYR A 44 -30.76 -42.48 -54.98
CA TYR A 44 -31.82 -42.51 -56.00
C TYR A 44 -31.29 -42.50 -57.44
N ASN A 45 -30.09 -41.96 -57.67
CA ASN A 45 -29.46 -41.94 -59.00
C ASN A 45 -28.78 -43.27 -59.34
N SER A 46 -28.59 -44.17 -58.37
CA SER A 46 -27.86 -45.43 -58.52
C SER A 46 -28.76 -46.66 -58.49
N PHE A 47 -30.05 -46.51 -58.16
CA PHE A 47 -30.99 -47.62 -57.97
C PHE A 47 -32.39 -47.25 -58.44
N HIS A 48 -33.15 -48.21 -58.98
CA HIS A 48 -34.57 -48.00 -59.30
C HIS A 48 -35.41 -47.87 -58.02
N ALA A 49 -36.53 -47.14 -58.08
CA ALA A 49 -37.36 -46.82 -56.92
C ALA A 49 -37.82 -48.05 -56.11
N GLU A 50 -38.05 -49.19 -56.77
CA GLU A 50 -38.45 -50.46 -56.13
C GLU A 50 -37.29 -51.18 -55.40
N GLU A 51 -36.04 -50.85 -55.74
CA GLU A 51 -34.83 -51.47 -55.18
C GLU A 51 -34.34 -50.76 -53.91
N LEU A 52 -34.71 -49.50 -53.73
CA LEU A 52 -34.35 -48.69 -52.56
C LEU A 52 -34.81 -49.32 -51.24
N ASN A 53 -35.96 -50.02 -51.24
CA ASN A 53 -36.50 -50.72 -50.07
C ASN A 53 -35.66 -51.93 -49.63
N ARG A 54 -34.68 -52.37 -50.44
CA ARG A 54 -33.79 -53.49 -50.16
C ARG A 54 -32.37 -53.05 -49.82
N ILE A 55 -32.15 -51.74 -49.70
CA ILE A 55 -30.88 -51.18 -49.27
C ILE A 55 -30.81 -51.21 -47.74
N THR A 56 -29.69 -51.70 -47.21
CA THR A 56 -29.40 -51.67 -45.78
C THR A 56 -28.06 -50.99 -45.53
N PHE A 57 -27.98 -50.37 -44.35
CA PHE A 57 -26.79 -49.66 -43.90
C PHE A 57 -26.19 -50.36 -42.68
N SER A 58 -24.87 -50.37 -42.60
CA SER A 58 -24.18 -50.76 -41.37
C SER A 58 -22.85 -50.04 -41.28
N ARG A 59 -22.37 -49.81 -40.07
CA ARG A 59 -21.00 -49.34 -39.86
C ARG A 59 -20.00 -50.40 -40.33
N LEU A 60 -18.88 -49.98 -40.93
CA LEU A 60 -17.88 -50.87 -41.55
C LEU A 60 -16.80 -51.35 -40.57
N HIS A 61 -16.54 -50.59 -39.50
CA HIS A 61 -15.60 -50.94 -38.43
C HIS A 61 -16.29 -51.13 -37.07
N GLU A 62 -16.35 -52.37 -36.57
CA GLU A 62 -16.51 -52.65 -35.14
C GLU A 62 -15.15 -52.48 -34.46
N SER A 63 -15.11 -51.74 -33.35
CA SER A 63 -13.85 -51.39 -32.69
C SER A 63 -13.10 -52.65 -32.24
N LEU A 64 -11.90 -52.86 -32.78
CA LEU A 64 -10.95 -53.89 -32.32
C LEU A 64 -10.38 -53.59 -30.92
N SER A 65 -10.68 -52.42 -30.35
CA SER A 65 -10.05 -51.91 -29.11
C SER A 65 -10.85 -52.15 -27.83
N GLY A 66 -11.94 -52.94 -27.86
CA GLY A 66 -12.77 -53.23 -26.68
C GLY A 66 -13.64 -52.05 -26.17
N ASN A 67 -13.48 -50.84 -26.71
CA ASN A 67 -14.33 -49.69 -26.40
C ASN A 67 -15.56 -49.66 -27.31
N ALA A 68 -16.72 -49.35 -26.73
CA ALA A 68 -17.95 -49.19 -27.47
C ALA A 68 -17.82 -48.08 -28.54
N PRO A 69 -18.39 -48.28 -29.74
CA PRO A 69 -18.35 -47.27 -30.79
C PRO A 69 -19.14 -46.02 -30.41
N MET A 70 -18.57 -44.83 -30.60
CA MET A 70 -19.24 -43.55 -30.30
C MET A 70 -20.57 -43.32 -31.05
N PHE A 71 -20.70 -43.91 -32.24
CA PHE A 71 -21.88 -43.77 -33.10
C PHE A 71 -22.37 -45.13 -33.57
N LYS A 72 -23.70 -45.27 -33.63
CA LYS A 72 -24.42 -46.43 -34.15
C LYS A 72 -25.22 -46.06 -35.40
N VAL A 73 -25.27 -46.98 -36.37
CA VAL A 73 -26.02 -46.81 -37.62
C VAL A 73 -27.03 -47.94 -37.73
N GLY A 74 -28.31 -47.59 -37.79
CA GLY A 74 -29.39 -48.55 -38.00
C GLY A 74 -29.44 -49.06 -39.44
N LYS A 75 -30.03 -50.24 -39.66
CA LYS A 75 -30.22 -50.82 -41.01
C LYS A 75 -31.00 -49.90 -41.95
N ASN A 76 -31.81 -49.00 -41.40
CA ASN A 76 -32.58 -47.98 -42.11
C ASN A 76 -31.77 -46.73 -42.49
N GLY A 77 -30.47 -46.66 -42.17
CA GLY A 77 -29.62 -45.51 -42.46
C GLY A 77 -29.71 -44.37 -41.43
N MET A 78 -30.48 -44.54 -40.36
CA MET A 78 -30.53 -43.56 -39.27
C MET A 78 -29.30 -43.71 -38.38
N MET A 79 -28.63 -42.60 -38.10
CA MET A 79 -27.42 -42.55 -37.29
C MET A 79 -27.70 -41.92 -35.93
N TYR A 80 -27.20 -42.53 -34.86
CA TYR A 80 -27.38 -42.05 -33.49
C TYR A 80 -26.05 -42.05 -32.73
N THR A 81 -25.96 -41.24 -31.68
CA THR A 81 -24.90 -41.39 -30.67
C THR A 81 -25.11 -42.69 -29.90
N SER A 82 -24.02 -43.35 -29.49
CA SER A 82 -24.08 -44.53 -28.61
C SER A 82 -23.75 -44.19 -27.16
N GLN A 83 -23.17 -43.02 -26.94
CA GLN A 83 -22.71 -42.51 -25.66
C GLN A 83 -22.83 -40.98 -25.65
N THR A 84 -22.71 -40.37 -24.49
CA THR A 84 -22.51 -38.93 -24.37
C THR A 84 -21.14 -38.57 -24.95
N LEU A 85 -21.11 -37.50 -25.74
CA LEU A 85 -19.90 -36.95 -26.32
C LEU A 85 -19.43 -35.79 -25.44
N ASP A 86 -18.11 -35.67 -25.29
CA ASP A 86 -17.40 -34.64 -24.54
C ASP A 86 -16.25 -34.18 -25.46
N ALA A 87 -16.36 -32.97 -25.98
CA ALA A 87 -15.46 -32.41 -26.98
C ALA A 87 -14.05 -32.23 -26.41
N GLU A 88 -13.93 -31.80 -25.16
CA GLU A 88 -12.67 -31.57 -24.44
C GLU A 88 -11.83 -32.84 -24.34
N SER A 89 -12.47 -33.99 -24.16
CA SER A 89 -11.82 -35.29 -24.08
C SER A 89 -11.49 -35.88 -25.46
N LEU A 90 -12.28 -35.53 -26.49
CA LEU A 90 -12.24 -36.16 -27.81
C LEU A 90 -11.38 -35.43 -28.84
N CYS A 91 -11.14 -34.14 -28.59
CA CYS A 91 -10.60 -33.20 -29.57
C CYS A 91 -9.47 -32.35 -28.98
N LYS A 92 -8.73 -31.70 -29.88
CA LYS A 92 -7.68 -30.75 -29.51
C LYS A 92 -8.17 -29.34 -29.83
N TYR A 93 -7.83 -28.41 -28.95
CA TYR A 93 -8.19 -26.99 -28.97
C TYR A 93 -8.15 -26.29 -30.35
N ASN A 94 -7.12 -26.55 -31.17
CA ASN A 94 -6.88 -25.85 -32.44
C ASN A 94 -7.32 -26.61 -33.70
N THR A 95 -8.18 -27.61 -33.56
CA THR A 95 -8.67 -28.41 -34.68
C THR A 95 -10.18 -28.52 -34.65
N GLU A 96 -10.82 -28.47 -35.81
CA GLU A 96 -12.24 -28.80 -35.95
C GLU A 96 -12.50 -30.19 -35.32
N CYS A 97 -13.42 -30.24 -34.37
CA CYS A 97 -13.72 -31.45 -33.63
C CYS A 97 -14.63 -32.36 -34.47
N PHE A 98 -14.06 -33.36 -35.16
CA PHE A 98 -14.85 -34.28 -35.97
C PHE A 98 -14.37 -35.73 -35.87
N LYS A 99 -15.29 -36.65 -36.16
CA LYS A 99 -15.01 -38.08 -36.36
C LYS A 99 -15.53 -38.51 -37.73
N ILE A 100 -14.78 -39.37 -38.41
CA ILE A 100 -15.22 -39.99 -39.66
C ILE A 100 -15.82 -41.35 -39.32
N VAL A 101 -17.01 -41.62 -39.84
CA VAL A 101 -17.71 -42.90 -39.70
C VAL A 101 -17.94 -43.48 -41.10
N GLU A 102 -17.32 -44.62 -41.36
CA GLU A 102 -17.49 -45.37 -42.60
C GLU A 102 -18.73 -46.25 -42.53
N VAL A 103 -19.65 -46.05 -43.47
CA VAL A 103 -20.94 -46.74 -43.54
C VAL A 103 -21.02 -47.56 -44.82
N ALA A 104 -21.10 -48.88 -44.66
CA ALA A 104 -21.32 -49.81 -45.76
C ALA A 104 -22.79 -49.76 -46.21
N VAL A 105 -22.99 -49.54 -47.51
CA VAL A 105 -24.28 -49.70 -48.18
C VAL A 105 -24.33 -51.09 -48.79
N ARG A 106 -25.39 -51.84 -48.50
CA ARG A 106 -25.63 -53.17 -49.07
C ARG A 106 -26.98 -53.23 -49.75
N HIS A 107 -27.06 -53.95 -50.87
CA HIS A 107 -28.31 -54.32 -51.52
C HIS A 107 -28.41 -55.84 -51.50
N LYS A 108 -29.46 -56.40 -50.87
CA LYS A 108 -29.62 -57.85 -50.68
C LYS A 108 -28.34 -58.52 -50.16
N GLU A 109 -27.75 -57.94 -49.11
CA GLU A 109 -26.49 -58.39 -48.49
C GLU A 109 -25.20 -58.24 -49.33
N SER A 110 -25.31 -57.83 -50.61
CA SER A 110 -24.14 -57.55 -51.44
C SER A 110 -23.61 -56.15 -51.16
N PHE A 111 -22.31 -56.02 -50.94
CA PHE A 111 -21.63 -54.74 -50.78
C PHE A 111 -21.76 -53.89 -52.05
N VAL A 112 -22.17 -52.63 -51.88
CA VAL A 112 -22.32 -51.66 -52.96
C VAL A 112 -21.18 -50.65 -52.91
N LYS A 113 -21.14 -49.86 -51.84
CA LYS A 113 -20.14 -48.81 -51.62
C LYS A 113 -20.01 -48.48 -50.14
N VAL A 114 -18.97 -47.71 -49.82
CA VAL A 114 -18.81 -47.04 -48.52
C VAL A 114 -19.27 -45.60 -48.66
N ILE A 115 -19.96 -45.09 -47.65
CA ILE A 115 -20.24 -43.67 -47.45
C ILE A 115 -19.39 -43.21 -46.27
N GLU A 116 -18.56 -42.20 -46.49
CA GLU A 116 -17.81 -41.55 -45.41
C GLU A 116 -18.63 -40.41 -44.83
N VAL A 117 -19.09 -40.59 -43.59
CA VAL A 117 -19.86 -39.58 -42.85
C VAL A 117 -18.93 -38.84 -41.91
N LYS A 118 -18.72 -37.55 -42.15
CA LYS A 118 -18.03 -36.66 -41.21
C LYS A 118 -19.04 -36.17 -40.18
N VAL A 119 -18.84 -36.52 -38.91
CA VAL A 119 -19.64 -35.98 -37.81
C VAL A 119 -18.82 -34.92 -37.10
N ILE A 120 -19.22 -33.66 -37.25
CA ILE A 120 -18.70 -32.53 -36.50
C ILE A 120 -19.38 -32.53 -35.14
N ILE A 121 -18.58 -32.48 -34.09
CA ILE A 121 -19.03 -32.37 -32.70
C ILE A 121 -19.00 -30.88 -32.38
N ASP A 122 -20.18 -30.28 -32.24
CA ASP A 122 -20.32 -28.88 -31.88
C ASP A 122 -20.12 -28.74 -30.37
N ASP A 123 -19.13 -27.93 -30.03
CA ASP A 123 -18.76 -27.54 -28.67
C ASP A 123 -19.88 -26.76 -27.96
N VAL A 124 -20.06 -27.02 -26.68
CA VAL A 124 -20.99 -26.30 -25.79
C VAL A 124 -20.14 -25.58 -24.74
N ASN A 125 -20.45 -24.30 -24.48
CA ASN A 125 -19.74 -23.52 -23.45
C ASN A 125 -20.10 -23.99 -22.04
N ASP A 126 -19.54 -25.12 -21.61
CA ASP A 126 -19.81 -25.77 -20.33
C ASP A 126 -18.62 -25.72 -19.36
N HIS A 127 -17.47 -25.24 -19.82
CA HIS A 127 -16.39 -24.78 -18.97
C HIS A 127 -16.44 -23.26 -18.80
N GLN A 128 -15.55 -22.76 -17.95
CA GLN A 128 -15.42 -21.33 -17.69
C GLN A 128 -13.93 -20.97 -17.61
N PRO A 129 -13.57 -19.70 -17.86
CA PRO A 129 -12.20 -19.27 -17.70
C PRO A 129 -11.73 -19.48 -16.27
N GLU A 130 -10.61 -20.17 -16.08
CA GLU A 130 -10.04 -20.46 -14.77
C GLU A 130 -8.60 -20.00 -14.67
N PHE A 131 -8.30 -19.21 -13.62
CA PHE A 131 -6.93 -18.86 -13.25
C PHE A 131 -6.30 -20.01 -12.45
N PRO A 132 -5.00 -20.27 -12.59
CA PRO A 132 -4.31 -21.31 -11.83
C PRO A 132 -4.29 -21.04 -10.31
N VAL A 133 -4.53 -19.80 -9.90
CA VAL A 133 -4.65 -19.35 -8.51
C VAL A 133 -5.81 -18.36 -8.39
N LYS A 134 -6.44 -18.29 -7.21
CA LYS A 134 -7.54 -17.35 -6.94
C LYS A 134 -7.06 -15.98 -6.45
N THR A 135 -5.90 -15.95 -5.82
CA THR A 135 -5.31 -14.76 -5.20
C THR A 135 -3.83 -14.64 -5.55
N VAL A 136 -3.36 -13.41 -5.79
CA VAL A 136 -1.94 -13.09 -5.96
C VAL A 136 -1.59 -11.92 -5.05
N ASP A 137 -0.59 -12.10 -4.19
CA ASP A 137 0.03 -11.02 -3.44
C ASP A 137 1.19 -10.45 -4.24
N MET A 138 1.27 -9.13 -4.34
CA MET A 138 2.36 -8.45 -5.03
C MET A 138 2.82 -7.20 -4.28
N GLN A 139 4.07 -6.83 -4.53
CA GLN A 139 4.74 -5.69 -3.90
C GLN A 139 5.21 -4.71 -4.96
N PHE A 140 4.93 -3.44 -4.73
CA PHE A 140 5.56 -2.31 -5.42
C PHE A 140 6.25 -1.43 -4.38
N SER A 141 7.38 -0.84 -4.73
CA SER A 141 7.96 0.24 -3.93
C SER A 141 7.33 1.58 -4.32
N GLU A 142 7.20 2.51 -3.37
CA GLU A 142 6.80 3.88 -3.73
C GLU A 142 7.84 4.66 -4.54
N ARG A 143 9.07 4.14 -4.58
CA ARG A 143 10.11 4.58 -5.52
C ARG A 143 9.82 4.13 -6.95
N ASP A 144 8.97 3.12 -7.16
CA ASP A 144 8.71 2.58 -8.49
C ASP A 144 8.16 3.64 -9.44
N GLY A 145 8.81 3.71 -10.60
CA GLY A 145 8.44 4.65 -11.65
C GLY A 145 7.22 4.18 -12.44
N LYS A 146 6.60 5.13 -13.14
CA LYS A 146 5.60 4.83 -14.16
C LYS A 146 6.18 3.83 -15.18
N GLY A 147 5.44 2.77 -15.47
CA GLY A 147 5.83 1.72 -16.39
C GLY A 147 6.44 0.49 -15.72
N THR A 148 6.74 0.53 -14.41
CA THR A 148 7.05 -0.68 -13.64
C THR A 148 5.89 -1.66 -13.79
N LYS A 149 6.22 -2.92 -14.00
CA LYS A 149 5.23 -3.95 -14.31
C LYS A 149 5.57 -5.29 -13.68
N ILE A 150 4.53 -6.01 -13.31
CA ILE A 150 4.62 -7.37 -12.79
C ILE A 150 3.68 -8.25 -13.61
N THR A 151 4.19 -9.39 -14.06
CA THR A 151 3.44 -10.35 -14.87
C THR A 151 2.53 -11.20 -13.98
N LEU A 152 1.28 -11.37 -14.41
CA LEU A 152 0.28 -12.22 -13.76
C LEU A 152 0.14 -13.56 -14.50
N PRO A 153 -0.36 -14.61 -13.83
CA PRO A 153 -0.86 -15.79 -14.51
C PRO A 153 -2.09 -15.42 -15.37
N SER A 154 -2.20 -16.00 -16.56
CA SER A 154 -3.42 -15.93 -17.37
C SER A 154 -4.40 -17.03 -17.00
N ALA A 155 -5.67 -16.79 -17.28
CA ALA A 155 -6.70 -17.81 -17.21
C ALA A 155 -6.63 -18.72 -18.46
N THR A 156 -7.13 -19.93 -18.30
CA THR A 156 -7.32 -20.90 -19.37
C THR A 156 -8.78 -21.34 -19.38
N ASP A 157 -9.34 -21.49 -20.56
CA ASP A 157 -10.64 -22.11 -20.76
C ASP A 157 -10.42 -23.47 -21.44
N LYS A 158 -11.20 -24.46 -21.03
CA LYS A 158 -11.04 -25.84 -21.50
C LYS A 158 -11.88 -26.13 -22.74
N ASP A 159 -12.93 -25.36 -22.98
CA ASP A 159 -13.83 -25.51 -24.12
C ASP A 159 -13.04 -25.57 -25.44
N VAL A 160 -13.55 -26.29 -26.43
CA VAL A 160 -12.89 -26.50 -27.71
C VAL A 160 -13.34 -25.48 -28.76
N GLY A 161 -12.37 -24.90 -29.46
CA GLY A 161 -12.62 -23.98 -30.56
C GLY A 161 -12.68 -22.51 -30.12
N PHE A 162 -12.66 -21.62 -31.12
CA PHE A 162 -12.28 -20.22 -30.91
C PHE A 162 -13.32 -19.39 -30.14
N LEU A 163 -14.61 -19.68 -30.23
CA LEU A 163 -15.65 -18.82 -29.63
C LEU A 163 -15.81 -19.06 -28.13
N ASN A 164 -15.95 -20.32 -27.71
CA ASN A 164 -16.22 -20.66 -26.31
C ASN A 164 -14.95 -20.54 -25.45
N SER A 165 -13.77 -20.73 -26.04
CA SER A 165 -12.51 -20.67 -25.28
C SER A 165 -11.71 -19.36 -25.41
N GLN A 166 -12.18 -18.41 -26.24
CA GLN A 166 -11.52 -17.13 -26.34
C GLN A 166 -11.78 -16.28 -25.10
N ILE A 167 -10.71 -15.93 -24.41
CA ILE A 167 -10.78 -15.12 -23.19
C ILE A 167 -10.46 -13.66 -23.49
N THR A 168 -11.35 -12.77 -23.04
CA THR A 168 -11.13 -11.34 -22.91
C THR A 168 -10.89 -10.98 -21.44
N TYR A 169 -9.93 -10.09 -21.18
CA TYR A 169 -9.55 -9.69 -19.82
C TYR A 169 -9.91 -8.24 -19.53
N HIS A 170 -10.38 -8.00 -18.31
CA HIS A 170 -10.65 -6.66 -17.79
C HIS A 170 -10.07 -6.52 -16.38
N LEU A 171 -9.59 -5.32 -16.04
CA LEU A 171 -9.20 -4.97 -14.69
C LEU A 171 -10.32 -4.17 -14.05
N GLU A 172 -10.94 -4.73 -13.03
CA GLU A 172 -11.87 -4.04 -12.16
C GLU A 172 -11.08 -3.41 -11.01
N ASN A 173 -11.06 -2.08 -10.99
CA ASN A 173 -10.37 -1.26 -10.00
C ASN A 173 -11.13 0.06 -9.75
N ASN A 174 -10.74 0.80 -8.71
CA ASN A 174 -11.31 2.13 -8.50
C ASN A 174 -10.75 3.11 -9.53
N VAL A 175 -11.54 4.13 -9.88
CA VAL A 175 -11.18 5.16 -10.89
C VAL A 175 -9.83 5.85 -10.59
N ASN A 176 -9.46 5.95 -9.32
CA ASN A 176 -8.24 6.60 -8.88
C ASN A 176 -7.05 5.66 -8.68
N ASP A 177 -7.24 4.34 -8.84
CA ASP A 177 -6.18 3.37 -8.64
C ASP A 177 -5.08 3.54 -9.70
N PRO A 178 -3.80 3.48 -9.32
CA PRO A 178 -2.68 3.81 -10.20
C PRO A 178 -2.27 2.67 -11.13
N PHE A 179 -3.12 1.65 -11.31
CA PHE A 179 -2.79 0.40 -12.01
C PHE A 179 -3.62 0.23 -13.27
N ILE A 180 -2.99 -0.31 -14.32
CA ILE A 180 -3.66 -0.75 -15.54
C ILE A 180 -3.23 -2.17 -15.88
N LEU A 181 -4.10 -2.90 -16.60
CA LEU A 181 -3.81 -4.21 -17.11
C LEU A 181 -3.42 -4.14 -18.59
N LEU A 182 -2.25 -4.68 -18.93
CA LEU A 182 -1.81 -4.87 -20.30
C LEU A 182 -1.96 -6.34 -20.68
N VAL A 183 -2.77 -6.59 -21.70
CA VAL A 183 -3.05 -7.93 -22.23
C VAL A 183 -2.32 -8.08 -23.57
N LYS A 184 -1.53 -9.14 -23.71
CA LYS A 184 -0.87 -9.50 -24.97
C LYS A 184 -1.20 -10.93 -25.34
N LYS A 185 -1.94 -11.14 -26.44
CA LYS A 185 -2.15 -12.48 -27.00
C LYS A 185 -0.84 -13.02 -27.57
N LYS A 186 -0.54 -14.28 -27.27
CA LYS A 186 0.57 -15.03 -27.84
C LYS A 186 0.09 -15.84 -29.06
N ILE A 187 1.05 -16.36 -29.82
CA ILE A 187 0.79 -17.19 -31.01
C ILE A 187 0.12 -18.52 -30.65
N ASP A 188 0.38 -19.04 -29.45
CA ASP A 188 -0.22 -20.27 -28.92
C ASP A 188 -1.68 -20.11 -28.46
N GLY A 189 -2.27 -18.92 -28.62
CA GLY A 189 -3.63 -18.59 -28.17
C GLY A 189 -3.70 -18.11 -26.72
N THR A 190 -2.67 -18.37 -25.89
CA THR A 190 -2.64 -17.91 -24.50
C THR A 190 -2.40 -16.40 -24.41
N SER A 191 -2.83 -15.79 -23.31
CA SER A 191 -2.54 -14.37 -23.03
C SER A 191 -1.37 -14.22 -22.06
N LYS A 192 -0.58 -13.16 -22.22
CA LYS A 192 0.32 -12.63 -21.20
C LYS A 192 -0.33 -11.39 -20.59
N LEU A 193 -0.42 -11.38 -19.26
CA LEU A 193 -1.01 -10.31 -18.48
C LEU A 193 0.10 -9.60 -17.69
N ASP A 194 0.20 -8.28 -17.83
CA ASP A 194 1.10 -7.45 -17.02
C ASP A 194 0.26 -6.40 -16.29
N ILE A 195 0.34 -6.31 -14.95
CA ILE A 195 -0.12 -5.15 -14.20
C ILE A 195 0.96 -4.08 -14.28
N ILE A 196 0.58 -2.88 -14.69
CA ILE A 196 1.50 -1.78 -14.93
C ILE A 196 1.13 -0.60 -14.05
N LEU A 197 2.14 -0.03 -13.40
CA LEU A 197 2.03 1.19 -12.65
C LEU A 197 1.95 2.40 -13.58
N GLN A 198 0.85 3.14 -13.55
CA GLN A 198 0.59 4.30 -14.41
C GLN A 198 0.94 5.64 -13.74
N ARG A 199 0.93 5.68 -12.41
CA ARG A 199 1.19 6.88 -11.58
C ARG A 199 2.13 6.51 -10.42
N LYS A 200 2.90 7.48 -9.92
CA LYS A 200 3.76 7.26 -8.74
C LYS A 200 2.88 6.85 -7.55
N LEU A 201 3.36 5.88 -6.78
CA LEU A 201 2.77 5.50 -5.51
C LEU A 201 3.28 6.43 -4.40
N ASP A 202 2.53 6.46 -3.31
CA ASP A 202 2.81 7.18 -2.08
C ASP A 202 2.20 6.34 -0.97
N ARG A 203 3.05 5.70 -0.18
CA ARG A 203 2.66 4.74 0.86
C ARG A 203 2.00 5.46 2.03
N GLU A 204 2.43 6.68 2.35
CA GLU A 204 1.85 7.53 3.40
C GLU A 204 0.40 7.90 3.08
N ILE A 205 0.04 8.02 1.79
CA ILE A 205 -1.35 8.23 1.35
C ILE A 205 -2.12 6.91 1.31
N ASN A 206 -1.60 5.90 0.62
CA ASN A 206 -2.25 4.60 0.53
C ASN A 206 -1.26 3.45 0.36
N SER A 207 -1.15 2.63 1.40
CA SER A 207 -0.19 1.53 1.49
C SER A 207 -0.66 0.21 0.89
N THR A 208 -1.95 0.09 0.54
CA THR A 208 -2.51 -1.17 0.00
C THR A 208 -3.57 -0.93 -1.07
N TYR A 209 -3.67 -1.87 -2.01
CA TYR A 209 -4.73 -1.90 -3.02
C TYR A 209 -5.27 -3.32 -3.18
N THR A 210 -6.55 -3.43 -3.50
CA THR A 210 -7.15 -4.72 -3.90
C THR A 210 -7.75 -4.54 -5.29
N LEU A 211 -7.23 -5.30 -6.25
CA LEU A 211 -7.64 -5.25 -7.65
C LEU A 211 -8.27 -6.59 -8.03
N GLN A 212 -9.16 -6.60 -9.03
CA GLN A 212 -9.68 -7.83 -9.58
C GLN A 212 -9.46 -7.89 -11.09
N VAL A 213 -8.88 -8.98 -11.57
CA VAL A 213 -8.80 -9.27 -13.00
C VAL A 213 -9.89 -10.26 -13.34
N ILE A 214 -10.79 -9.85 -14.23
CA ILE A 214 -11.88 -10.66 -14.74
C ILE A 214 -11.44 -11.24 -16.09
N ALA A 215 -11.48 -12.56 -16.20
CA ALA A 215 -11.34 -13.30 -17.44
C ALA A 215 -12.74 -13.74 -17.88
N LYS A 216 -13.16 -13.37 -19.09
CA LYS A 216 -14.49 -13.67 -19.61
C LYS A 216 -14.37 -14.37 -20.96
N ASP A 217 -15.11 -15.46 -21.14
CA ASP A 217 -15.21 -16.13 -22.45
C ASP A 217 -16.12 -15.34 -23.41
N ASP A 218 -16.08 -15.69 -24.69
CA ASP A 218 -17.02 -15.16 -25.70
C ASP A 218 -18.17 -16.15 -25.99
N GLY A 219 -18.36 -17.16 -25.12
CA GLY A 219 -19.37 -18.21 -25.23
C GLY A 219 -20.80 -17.73 -24.96
N THR A 220 -21.78 -18.61 -25.18
CA THR A 220 -23.20 -18.34 -24.89
C THR A 220 -23.87 -19.52 -24.17
N PRO A 221 -24.28 -19.37 -22.89
CA PRO A 221 -24.08 -18.19 -22.03
C PRO A 221 -22.60 -17.95 -21.75
N SER A 222 -22.23 -16.69 -21.56
CA SER A 222 -20.82 -16.36 -21.26
C SER A 222 -20.52 -16.58 -19.77
N HIS A 223 -19.37 -17.18 -19.48
CA HIS A 223 -18.85 -17.41 -18.14
C HIS A 223 -17.62 -16.55 -17.85
N GLN A 224 -17.27 -16.47 -16.57
CA GLN A 224 -16.16 -15.65 -16.10
C GLN A 224 -15.37 -16.30 -14.95
N GLY A 225 -14.06 -16.08 -14.97
CA GLY A 225 -13.12 -16.34 -13.89
C GLY A 225 -12.62 -15.03 -13.28
N ILE A 226 -12.34 -15.04 -11.98
CA ILE A 226 -11.87 -13.86 -11.25
C ILE A 226 -10.56 -14.18 -10.54
N LEU A 227 -9.56 -13.31 -10.71
CA LEU A 227 -8.31 -13.30 -9.95
C LEU A 227 -8.28 -12.06 -9.06
N THR A 228 -8.19 -12.25 -7.75
CA THR A 228 -8.01 -11.14 -6.81
C THR A 228 -6.53 -10.87 -6.57
N ILE A 229 -6.13 -9.59 -6.60
CA ILE A 229 -4.75 -9.18 -6.44
C ILE A 229 -4.66 -8.25 -5.23
N HIS A 230 -3.83 -8.62 -4.27
CA HIS A 230 -3.50 -7.78 -3.13
C HIS A 230 -2.15 -7.12 -3.37
N VAL A 231 -2.17 -5.80 -3.51
CA VAL A 231 -0.98 -4.99 -3.69
C VAL A 231 -0.60 -4.40 -2.34
N SER A 232 0.65 -4.59 -1.94
CA SER A 232 1.27 -3.88 -0.81
C SER A 232 2.35 -2.93 -1.34
N VAL A 233 2.34 -1.69 -0.83
CA VAL A 233 3.37 -0.69 -1.15
C VAL A 233 4.46 -0.75 -0.10
N THR A 234 5.70 -0.97 -0.52
CA THR A 234 6.86 -0.96 0.37
C THR A 234 7.38 0.46 0.56
N ASP A 235 7.74 0.73 1.81
CA ASP A 235 8.20 2.02 2.30
C ASP A 235 9.60 2.38 1.81
N GLU A 236 9.81 3.66 1.56
CA GLU A 236 11.06 4.30 1.20
C GLU A 236 11.30 5.49 2.12
N ASN A 237 12.56 5.76 2.48
CA ASN A 237 12.88 6.89 3.35
C ASN A 237 12.84 8.21 2.56
N ASP A 238 11.65 8.67 2.19
CA ASP A 238 11.43 9.90 1.41
C ASP A 238 10.73 11.03 2.19
N ASN A 239 10.34 10.78 3.44
CA ASN A 239 9.98 11.81 4.39
C ASN A 239 11.14 12.06 5.37
N GLN A 240 11.33 13.33 5.72
CA GLN A 240 12.29 13.71 6.75
C GLN A 240 11.55 14.01 8.06
N PRO A 241 12.20 13.88 9.24
CA PRO A 241 11.54 14.21 10.49
C PRO A 241 11.09 15.66 10.50
N VAL A 242 9.87 15.95 10.94
CA VAL A 242 9.31 17.31 10.98
C VAL A 242 9.03 17.71 12.43
N PHE A 243 9.70 18.77 12.90
CA PHE A 243 9.42 19.32 14.24
C PHE A 243 8.04 19.98 14.32
N SER A 244 7.35 19.79 15.44
CA SER A 244 6.06 20.45 15.73
C SER A 244 6.14 21.99 15.76
N LYS A 245 7.35 22.54 15.98
CA LYS A 245 7.63 23.98 15.97
C LYS A 245 9.02 24.23 15.40
N ASN A 246 9.16 25.29 14.61
CA ASN A 246 10.47 25.77 14.16
C ASN A 246 11.29 26.39 15.30
N VAL A 247 10.60 26.99 16.28
CA VAL A 247 11.22 27.60 17.47
C VAL A 247 10.46 27.22 18.74
N TYR A 248 11.18 26.68 19.72
CA TYR A 248 10.69 26.40 21.07
C TYR A 248 11.25 27.45 22.03
N ASN A 249 10.40 28.25 22.65
CA ASN A 249 10.82 29.27 23.61
C ASN A 249 10.55 28.80 25.04
N VAL A 250 11.56 28.83 25.90
CA VAL A 250 11.45 28.45 27.30
C VAL A 250 12.15 29.50 28.17
N SER A 251 11.57 29.80 29.32
CA SER A 251 12.19 30.65 30.34
C SER A 251 12.43 29.85 31.61
N ILE A 252 13.67 29.85 32.11
CA ILE A 252 14.08 29.10 33.29
C ILE A 252 14.76 30.01 34.32
N ASN A 253 14.64 29.64 35.59
CA ASN A 253 15.25 30.40 36.67
C ASN A 253 16.78 30.28 36.62
N ASN A 254 17.52 31.32 37.01
CA ASN A 254 18.98 31.25 37.16
C ASN A 254 19.44 30.24 38.23
N ARG A 255 18.54 29.79 39.10
CA ARG A 255 18.74 28.69 40.05
C ARG A 255 17.87 27.47 39.75
N GLN A 256 17.58 27.22 38.46
CA GLN A 256 16.90 25.99 38.04
C GLN A 256 17.72 24.76 38.48
N ASP A 257 17.04 23.75 39.02
CA ASP A 257 17.70 22.51 39.43
C ASP A 257 18.25 21.73 38.24
N ILE A 258 19.46 21.23 38.37
CA ILE A 258 20.06 20.32 37.39
C ILE A 258 19.27 19.02 37.27
N TYR A 259 19.37 18.36 36.12
CA TYR A 259 18.66 17.12 35.77
C TYR A 259 17.13 17.22 35.78
N THR A 260 16.58 18.44 35.82
CA THR A 260 15.15 18.67 35.56
C THR A 260 14.91 18.98 34.08
N PRO A 261 13.86 18.42 33.45
CA PRO A 261 13.54 18.70 32.06
C PRO A 261 13.03 20.15 31.95
N ILE A 262 13.65 20.93 31.08
CA ILE A 262 13.30 22.34 30.86
C ILE A 262 12.35 22.51 29.67
N VAL A 263 12.49 21.69 28.63
CA VAL A 263 11.61 21.68 27.47
C VAL A 263 11.69 20.30 26.79
N THR A 264 10.63 19.91 26.10
CA THR A 264 10.63 18.72 25.23
C THR A 264 10.42 19.18 23.80
N VAL A 265 11.34 18.80 22.91
CA VAL A 265 11.13 18.96 21.47
C VAL A 265 10.45 17.70 20.93
N TYR A 266 9.67 17.88 19.87
CA TYR A 266 8.94 16.79 19.26
C TYR A 266 9.01 16.93 17.74
N ALA A 267 9.45 15.87 17.07
CA ALA A 267 9.42 15.70 15.64
C ALA A 267 8.75 14.37 15.27
N THR A 268 8.06 14.38 14.14
CA THR A 268 7.36 13.22 13.58
C THR A 268 7.90 12.94 12.20
N ASP A 269 8.08 11.67 11.89
CA ASP A 269 8.37 11.18 10.56
C ASP A 269 7.20 10.31 10.10
N LEU A 270 6.82 10.41 8.83
CA LEU A 270 5.66 9.72 8.28
C LEU A 270 6.02 8.32 7.75
N ASP A 271 7.30 8.06 7.51
CA ASP A 271 7.79 6.79 7.00
C ASP A 271 7.58 5.65 8.02
N SER A 272 7.73 4.40 7.57
CA SER A 272 7.47 3.20 8.35
C SER A 272 8.73 2.63 9.01
N GLY A 273 8.55 1.91 10.12
CA GLY A 273 9.64 1.14 10.73
C GLY A 273 10.82 2.02 11.19
N GLU A 274 12.04 1.69 10.75
CA GLU A 274 13.23 2.48 11.10
C GLU A 274 13.32 3.80 10.29
N ASN A 275 12.74 3.86 9.09
CA ASN A 275 12.64 5.11 8.30
C ASN A 275 11.81 6.16 9.05
N GLY A 276 10.76 5.75 9.77
CA GLY A 276 9.97 6.66 10.61
C GLY A 276 10.55 7.00 11.99
N LYS A 277 11.70 6.41 12.37
CA LYS A 277 12.15 6.40 13.77
C LYS A 277 13.13 7.52 14.07
N VAL A 278 12.65 8.52 14.79
CA VAL A 278 13.40 9.75 15.06
C VAL A 278 14.31 9.64 16.29
N SER A 279 15.57 10.07 16.13
CA SER A 279 16.54 10.36 17.20
C SER A 279 16.91 11.85 17.21
N TYR A 280 17.17 12.41 18.40
CA TYR A 280 17.47 13.84 18.58
C TYR A 280 18.93 14.10 19.00
N TYR A 281 19.58 15.06 18.37
CA TYR A 281 20.97 15.46 18.65
C TYR A 281 21.15 16.98 18.69
N PHE A 282 22.21 17.44 19.37
CA PHE A 282 22.63 18.84 19.21
C PHE A 282 23.34 19.02 17.87
N SER A 283 22.78 19.87 17.00
CA SER A 283 23.40 20.24 15.73
C SER A 283 24.78 20.89 15.93
N SER A 284 25.61 20.86 14.89
CA SER A 284 26.90 21.58 14.82
C SER A 284 26.75 23.09 15.03
N LYS A 285 25.56 23.66 14.76
CA LYS A 285 25.24 25.08 15.00
C LYS A 285 25.11 25.44 16.49
N THR A 286 24.93 24.45 17.38
CA THR A 286 24.88 24.69 18.83
C THR A 286 26.29 24.88 19.36
N SER A 287 26.55 26.01 20.04
CA SER A 287 27.88 26.30 20.60
C SER A 287 28.33 25.23 21.61
N ASP A 288 29.62 24.89 21.60
CA ASP A 288 30.18 23.88 22.52
C ASP A 288 29.89 24.20 23.99
N PHE A 289 30.00 25.47 24.38
CA PHE A 289 29.65 25.90 25.74
C PHE A 289 28.20 25.56 26.10
N ALA A 290 27.24 25.77 25.20
CA ALA A 290 25.85 25.38 25.45
C ALA A 290 25.68 23.85 25.55
N LYS A 291 26.40 23.06 24.73
CA LYS A 291 26.42 21.59 24.84
C LYS A 291 26.99 21.09 26.18
N THR A 292 27.81 21.89 26.88
CA THR A 292 28.26 21.57 28.24
C THR A 292 27.21 21.85 29.32
N LEU A 293 26.27 22.77 29.06
CA LEU A 293 25.25 23.21 30.02
C LEU A 293 23.96 22.40 29.92
N PHE A 294 23.62 21.91 28.73
CA PHE A 294 22.36 21.21 28.48
C PHE A 294 22.63 19.77 28.05
N TYR A 295 21.77 18.87 28.50
CA TYR A 295 21.71 17.48 28.06
C TYR A 295 20.44 17.27 27.26
N LEU A 296 20.54 16.60 26.11
CA LEU A 296 19.41 16.22 25.27
C LEU A 296 19.30 14.70 25.30
N ASN A 297 18.12 14.21 25.67
CA ASN A 297 17.82 12.79 25.58
C ASN A 297 17.44 12.42 24.15
N GLU A 298 18.17 11.47 23.58
CA GLU A 298 18.11 11.10 22.16
C GLU A 298 16.74 10.56 21.72
N THR A 299 16.01 9.85 22.58
CA THR A 299 14.74 9.20 22.19
C THR A 299 13.51 10.00 22.59
N SER A 300 13.55 10.67 23.74
CA SER A 300 12.38 11.40 24.26
C SER A 300 12.32 12.87 23.82
N GLY A 301 13.39 13.42 23.24
CA GLY A 301 13.48 14.84 22.90
C GLY A 301 13.48 15.78 24.10
N LYS A 302 13.57 15.25 25.33
CA LYS A 302 13.65 16.05 26.57
C LYS A 302 15.02 16.70 26.69
N ILE A 303 15.02 18.00 26.91
CA ILE A 303 16.23 18.79 27.20
C ILE A 303 16.27 19.08 28.69
N PHE A 304 17.41 18.84 29.30
CA PHE A 304 17.68 19.00 30.72
C PHE A 304 18.80 20.00 30.93
N LEU A 305 18.78 20.66 32.09
CA LEU A 305 19.94 21.40 32.56
C LEU A 305 20.96 20.44 33.16
N ALA A 306 22.15 20.32 32.56
CA ALA A 306 23.20 19.42 33.04
C ALA A 306 24.13 20.08 34.07
N ARG A 307 24.25 21.41 34.05
CA ARG A 307 25.11 22.18 34.95
C ARG A 307 24.45 23.49 35.34
N ASN A 308 24.75 23.98 36.55
CA ASN A 308 24.31 25.30 36.99
C ASN A 308 24.87 26.40 36.09
N PHE A 309 24.10 27.48 35.90
CA PHE A 309 24.56 28.63 35.14
C PHE A 309 25.76 29.29 35.84
N PRO A 310 26.89 29.51 35.13
CA PRO A 310 27.94 30.34 35.69
C PRO A 310 27.39 31.76 35.89
N PHE A 311 27.80 32.41 36.98
CA PHE A 311 27.28 33.69 37.47
C PHE A 311 27.49 34.92 36.53
N THR A 312 27.67 34.73 35.22
CA THR A 312 28.07 35.76 34.26
C THR A 312 27.14 35.88 33.03
N LYS A 313 26.30 36.93 33.09
CA LYS A 313 25.75 37.82 32.04
C LYS A 313 24.93 37.27 30.84
N ARG A 314 25.04 36.03 30.37
CA ARG A 314 24.22 35.58 29.22
C ARG A 314 22.78 35.27 29.65
N LYS A 315 21.84 36.10 29.18
CA LYS A 315 20.41 35.95 29.45
C LYS A 315 19.71 34.95 28.54
N THR A 316 20.36 34.51 27.46
CA THR A 316 19.72 33.66 26.45
C THR A 316 20.72 32.67 25.83
N TYR A 317 20.28 31.42 25.67
CA TYR A 317 20.98 30.37 24.94
C TYR A 317 20.16 29.90 23.75
N LYS A 318 20.82 29.66 22.61
CA LYS A 318 20.21 29.09 21.41
C LYS A 318 20.74 27.68 21.22
N LEU A 319 19.86 26.69 21.29
CA LEU A 319 20.18 25.29 21.02
C LEU A 319 19.53 24.92 19.69
N PHE A 320 20.34 24.53 18.71
CA PHE A 320 19.86 23.97 17.46
C PHE A 320 19.80 22.46 17.62
N ILE A 321 18.58 21.92 17.60
CA ILE A 321 18.31 20.50 17.78
C ILE A 321 18.05 19.90 16.41
N GLU A 322 18.77 18.85 16.09
CA GLU A 322 18.63 18.07 14.88
C GLU A 322 17.83 16.81 15.18
N ALA A 323 16.79 16.55 14.40
CA ALA A 323 16.05 15.29 14.40
C ALA A 323 16.48 14.52 13.16
N ILE A 324 16.88 13.26 13.35
CA ILE A 324 17.39 12.37 12.28
C ILE A 324 16.59 11.07 12.36
N ASP A 325 16.11 10.58 11.22
CA ASP A 325 15.52 9.24 11.12
C ASP A 325 16.60 8.13 11.18
N LYS A 326 16.17 6.87 11.06
CA LYS A 326 17.08 5.71 10.99
C LYS A 326 17.00 5.00 9.63
N GLY A 327 16.66 5.73 8.57
CA GLY A 327 16.68 5.22 7.23
C GLY A 327 18.09 4.83 6.77
N SER A 328 18.16 3.99 5.72
CA SER A 328 19.46 3.59 5.15
C SER A 328 20.26 4.77 4.58
N ILE A 329 19.54 5.78 4.08
CA ILE A 329 20.06 7.12 3.80
C ILE A 329 19.29 8.07 4.72
N PRO A 330 19.86 8.42 5.89
CA PRO A 330 19.11 9.18 6.87
C PRO A 330 18.77 10.59 6.40
N LEU A 331 17.55 11.03 6.67
CA LEU A 331 17.12 12.41 6.47
C LEU A 331 17.04 13.12 7.82
N SER A 332 17.22 14.44 7.80
CA SER A 332 17.23 15.24 9.01
C SER A 332 16.56 16.60 8.86
N SER A 333 16.10 17.13 9.99
CA SER A 333 15.63 18.51 10.11
C SER A 333 16.19 19.17 11.36
N THR A 334 16.08 20.49 11.45
CA THR A 334 16.57 21.26 12.59
C THR A 334 15.53 22.23 13.11
N ALA A 335 15.37 22.30 14.44
CA ALA A 335 14.60 23.33 15.13
C ALA A 335 15.47 24.09 16.14
N MET A 336 15.06 25.31 16.50
CA MET A 336 15.77 26.13 17.49
C MET A 336 15.04 26.14 18.82
N VAL A 337 15.75 25.86 19.91
CA VAL A 337 15.30 26.08 21.28
C VAL A 337 15.95 27.35 21.82
N LEU A 338 15.13 28.33 22.16
CA LEU A 338 15.54 29.58 22.79
C LEU A 338 15.31 29.47 24.30
N VAL A 339 16.40 29.39 25.06
CA VAL A 339 16.37 29.28 26.52
C VAL A 339 16.68 30.64 27.13
N ASN A 340 15.70 31.27 27.77
CA ASN A 340 15.85 32.55 28.46
C ASN A 340 16.06 32.34 29.96
N ILE A 341 17.08 32.98 30.52
CA ILE A 341 17.41 32.92 31.95
C ILE A 341 16.80 34.13 32.66
N ILE A 342 15.92 33.86 33.62
CA ILE A 342 15.26 34.88 34.44
C ILE A 342 15.70 34.78 35.90
N ASN A 343 15.93 35.91 36.57
CA ASN A 343 16.18 35.94 38.02
C ASN A 343 14.86 36.27 38.73
N ARG A 344 14.33 35.32 39.53
CA ARG A 344 13.09 35.49 40.30
C ARG A 344 13.30 35.57 41.81
N GLN A 345 14.54 35.63 42.30
CA GLN A 345 14.75 35.70 43.74
C GLN A 345 14.41 37.05 44.34
N ASN A 346 13.76 37.01 45.50
CA ASN A 346 13.44 38.15 46.35
C ASN A 346 14.46 38.16 47.52
N ASN A 347 15.49 39.00 47.43
CA ASN A 347 16.43 39.29 48.49
C ASN A 347 15.79 40.16 49.58
N ALA A 348 16.29 40.10 50.81
CA ALA A 348 15.81 40.97 51.89
C ALA A 348 16.38 42.39 51.76
N PRO A 349 15.63 43.44 52.17
CA PRO A 349 16.14 44.79 52.19
C PRO A 349 17.23 44.98 53.27
N SER A 350 18.14 45.90 53.01
CA SER A 350 19.24 46.31 53.90
C SER A 350 18.99 47.73 54.41
N LEU A 351 19.32 47.98 55.67
CA LEU A 351 19.17 49.28 56.34
C LEU A 351 20.55 49.89 56.63
N ASP A 352 20.74 51.14 56.21
CA ASP A 352 21.88 51.99 56.55
C ASP A 352 21.36 53.17 57.39
N VAL A 353 21.68 53.18 58.68
CA VAL A 353 21.22 54.18 59.65
C VAL A 353 22.41 55.03 60.09
N LYS A 354 22.30 56.35 59.90
CA LYS A 354 23.32 57.33 60.28
C LYS A 354 22.76 58.28 61.32
N PHE A 355 23.30 58.22 62.54
CA PHE A 355 22.90 59.06 63.65
C PHE A 355 23.59 60.43 63.62
N VAL A 356 22.98 61.43 64.26
CA VAL A 356 23.56 62.78 64.41
C VAL A 356 24.72 62.78 65.40
N SER A 357 24.62 62.01 66.49
CA SER A 357 25.71 61.79 67.44
C SER A 357 26.44 60.49 67.11
N GLU A 358 27.76 60.46 67.37
CA GLU A 358 28.55 59.24 67.20
C GLU A 358 27.97 58.13 68.08
N PRO A 359 27.54 57.00 67.49
CA PRO A 359 26.98 55.91 68.26
C PRO A 359 28.08 55.17 69.02
N ILE A 360 27.76 54.73 70.24
CA ILE A 360 28.59 53.80 71.00
C ILE A 360 27.98 52.41 70.79
N GLY A 361 28.55 51.66 69.83
CA GLY A 361 27.97 50.40 69.37
C GLY A 361 26.61 50.61 68.70
N ASN A 362 25.56 49.99 69.24
CA ASN A 362 24.19 50.07 68.70
C ASN A 362 23.34 51.17 69.37
N ILE A 363 23.93 52.00 70.23
CA ILE A 363 23.21 52.98 71.03
C ILE A 363 23.65 54.38 70.63
N THR A 364 22.69 55.25 70.38
CA THR A 364 22.88 56.70 70.24
C THR A 364 22.23 57.39 71.44
N THR A 365 22.81 58.50 71.89
CA THR A 365 22.22 59.34 72.95
C THR A 365 21.71 60.64 72.35
N ILE A 366 20.58 61.09 72.88
CA ILE A 366 19.95 62.37 72.55
C ILE A 366 19.78 63.17 73.84
N SER A 367 19.99 64.49 73.79
CA SER A 367 19.80 65.36 74.95
C SER A 367 18.30 65.49 75.29
N GLU A 368 17.97 65.55 76.58
CA GLU A 368 16.59 65.75 77.06
C GLU A 368 16.00 67.12 76.68
N GLY A 369 16.84 68.12 76.38
CA GLY A 369 16.42 69.46 75.94
C GLY A 369 16.11 69.58 74.44
N VAL A 370 16.09 68.46 73.71
CA VAL A 370 15.86 68.46 72.25
C VAL A 370 14.40 68.82 71.94
N LYS A 371 14.22 69.78 71.03
CA LYS A 371 12.89 70.26 70.61
C LYS A 371 12.13 69.21 69.79
N THR A 372 10.80 69.30 69.79
CA THR A 372 9.94 68.50 68.90
C THR A 372 10.35 68.69 67.44
N ASN A 373 10.24 67.63 66.63
CA ASN A 373 10.63 67.59 65.21
C ASN A 373 12.14 67.75 64.94
N SER A 374 13.00 67.72 65.97
CA SER A 374 14.44 67.67 65.78
C SER A 374 14.87 66.37 65.11
N PHE A 375 15.86 66.49 64.21
CA PHE A 375 16.44 65.40 63.44
C PHE A 375 17.38 64.53 64.31
N ILE A 376 17.23 63.21 64.23
CA ILE A 376 17.95 62.24 65.07
C ILE A 376 18.80 61.29 64.24
N ALA A 377 18.23 60.75 63.16
CA ALA A 377 18.93 59.82 62.29
C ALA A 377 18.44 59.90 60.84
N TYR A 378 19.35 59.64 59.91
CA TYR A 378 19.05 59.38 58.51
C TYR A 378 19.00 57.88 58.28
N VAL A 379 17.95 57.41 57.61
CA VAL A 379 17.76 55.98 57.28
C VAL A 379 17.69 55.84 55.76
N LYS A 380 18.59 55.04 55.20
CA LYS A 380 18.57 54.64 53.80
C LYS A 380 18.30 53.14 53.71
N VAL A 381 17.37 52.78 52.83
CA VAL A 381 17.00 51.39 52.58
C VAL A 381 17.50 50.97 51.20
N SER A 382 18.11 49.82 51.08
CA SER A 382 18.56 49.26 49.80
C SER A 382 18.01 47.85 49.61
N ASP A 383 17.46 47.59 48.43
CA ASP A 383 17.00 46.28 48.01
C ASP A 383 17.45 46.08 46.57
N ASN A 384 18.05 44.93 46.30
CA ASN A 384 18.73 44.61 45.04
C ASN A 384 17.81 43.88 44.04
N ASP A 385 16.55 43.66 44.39
CA ASP A 385 15.58 43.01 43.53
C ASP A 385 14.97 43.95 42.48
N VAL A 386 14.34 43.34 41.47
CA VAL A 386 13.74 44.03 40.32
C VAL A 386 12.21 44.02 40.43
N ASN A 387 11.56 45.05 39.91
CA ASN A 387 10.09 45.22 39.95
C ASN A 387 9.56 45.29 41.39
N GLN A 388 8.37 44.74 41.65
CA GLN A 388 7.70 44.80 42.97
C GLN A 388 8.54 44.19 44.10
N ASN A 389 9.37 43.19 43.79
CA ASN A 389 10.29 42.57 44.76
C ASN A 389 11.31 43.58 45.31
N GLY A 390 11.70 44.59 44.51
CA GLY A 390 12.63 45.64 44.95
C GLY A 390 11.94 46.82 45.66
N GLU A 391 10.63 46.78 45.89
CA GLU A 391 9.92 47.83 46.62
C GLU A 391 9.95 47.58 48.13
N VAL A 392 10.26 48.62 48.89
CA VAL A 392 10.42 48.50 50.35
C VAL A 392 9.58 49.53 51.06
N VAL A 393 8.76 49.06 52.00
CA VAL A 393 8.02 49.89 52.95
C VAL A 393 8.81 49.91 54.26
N CYS A 394 9.03 51.09 54.82
CA CYS A 394 9.76 51.28 56.08
C CYS A 394 8.82 51.94 57.08
N ASP A 395 8.78 51.41 58.30
CA ASP A 395 7.93 51.91 59.38
C ASP A 395 8.73 51.97 60.70
N LEU A 396 8.34 52.88 61.59
CA LEU A 396 8.93 53.06 62.92
C LEU A 396 7.81 53.19 63.95
N ASN A 397 7.60 52.12 64.72
CA ASN A 397 6.66 52.13 65.85
C ASN A 397 7.41 52.45 67.14
N HIS A 398 7.29 53.70 67.61
CA HIS A 398 7.91 54.15 68.86
C HIS A 398 7.10 55.29 69.47
N ASP A 399 7.03 55.38 70.81
CA ASP A 399 6.16 56.35 71.50
C ASP A 399 6.56 57.80 71.24
N LYS A 400 7.87 58.08 71.23
CA LYS A 400 8.43 59.44 71.12
C LYS A 400 9.06 59.78 69.77
N LEU A 401 9.22 58.80 68.88
CA LEU A 401 9.95 58.96 67.62
C LEU A 401 9.02 58.69 66.45
N GLN A 402 9.21 59.40 65.35
CA GLN A 402 8.48 59.17 64.12
C GLN A 402 9.41 59.17 62.92
N LEU A 403 9.05 58.38 61.91
CA LEU A 403 9.74 58.32 60.64
C LEU A 403 9.08 59.30 59.65
N GLN A 404 9.87 60.21 59.09
CA GLN A 404 9.42 61.10 58.01
C GLN A 404 10.13 60.72 56.71
N LYS A 405 9.32 60.51 55.66
CA LYS A 405 9.83 60.15 54.32
C LYS A 405 10.50 61.36 53.68
N LEU A 406 11.75 61.19 53.22
CA LEU A 406 12.51 62.20 52.48
C LEU A 406 12.49 61.96 50.97
N GLY A 407 12.23 60.73 50.55
CA GLY A 407 12.17 60.34 49.14
C GLY A 407 11.99 58.83 48.97
N ARG A 408 12.28 58.31 47.77
CA ARG A 408 12.24 56.86 47.54
C ARG A 408 13.36 56.18 48.34
N LYS A 409 12.99 55.26 49.24
CA LYS A 409 13.90 54.48 50.11
C LYS A 409 14.81 55.33 51.02
N LYS A 410 14.43 56.58 51.32
CA LYS A 410 15.18 57.50 52.20
C LYS A 410 14.25 58.14 53.21
N TYR A 411 14.63 58.12 54.47
CA TYR A 411 13.82 58.59 55.59
C TYR A 411 14.69 59.35 56.61
N LYS A 412 14.05 60.18 57.42
CA LYS A 412 14.63 60.73 58.64
C LYS A 412 13.81 60.33 59.85
N VAL A 413 14.49 60.04 60.95
CA VAL A 413 13.89 59.85 62.26
C VAL A 413 13.91 61.18 62.99
N VAL A 414 12.76 61.59 63.52
CA VAL A 414 12.61 62.83 64.29
C VAL A 414 11.83 62.58 65.58
N LEU A 415 11.97 63.50 66.54
CA LEU A 415 11.12 63.49 67.74
C LEU A 415 9.67 63.85 67.36
N LYS A 416 8.68 63.10 67.86
CA LYS A 416 7.27 63.41 67.66
C LYS A 416 6.93 64.79 68.21
N THR A 417 5.99 65.46 67.56
CA THR A 417 5.29 66.58 68.15
C THR A 417 4.31 66.00 69.17
N LEU A 418 4.41 66.38 70.44
CA LEU A 418 3.43 66.02 71.47
C LEU A 418 2.09 66.71 71.19
#